data_AF-A0A1Z4LSH3-F1
#
_entry.id   AF-A0A1Z4LSH3-F1
#
_cell.length_a   1.000
_cell.length_b   1.000
_cell.length_c   1.000
_cell.angle_alpha   90.00
_cell.angle_beta   90.00
_cell.angle_gamma   90.00
#
_symmetry.space_group_name_H-M   'P 1'
#
loop_
_entity.id
_entity.type
_entity.pdbx_description
1 polymer ?
#
loop_
_entity_poly.entity_id
_entity_poly.type
_entity_poly.pdbx_seq_one_letter_code
_entity_poly.pdbx_strand_id
1 'polypeptide(L)'
;MVISVDHRRMSRDFDRLKKQLETLKIDSAKVGYDTDGSVFRKSNHVTLTGIFRAKGNEASVVYMIGFEEIGKNTNLIVQERNQAFTAMTRARGWCILTGIGNRARTSFKEVNNILASYQEVTFTVPEPETIQRNLDNLEYEKRRNRIKKAKELFNNLEKLLAEIDDPELRNKMSEKLKGNTKETGE
;
A
#
# COMPACT_ATOMS: atom_id res chain seq x y z
N MET A 1 7.54 1.26 15.59
CA MET A 1 7.13 0.62 14.31
C MET A 1 7.26 1.65 13.19
N VAL A 2 7.71 1.26 12.01
CA VAL A 2 7.83 2.13 10.84
C VAL A 2 6.85 1.67 9.76
N ILE A 3 5.99 2.58 9.30
CA ILE A 3 5.02 2.33 8.24
C ILE A 3 5.38 3.17 7.02
N SER A 4 5.61 2.52 5.88
CA SER A 4 5.72 3.21 4.60
C SER A 4 4.37 3.32 3.91
N VAL A 5 4.04 4.54 3.47
CA VAL A 5 2.88 4.80 2.60
C VAL A 5 3.25 4.80 1.11
N ASP A 6 4.55 4.71 0.78
CA ASP A 6 5.03 4.62 -0.60
C ASP A 6 5.40 3.18 -0.96
N HIS A 7 4.44 2.43 -1.51
CA HIS A 7 4.66 1.05 -1.95
C HIS A 7 5.73 0.90 -3.05
N ARG A 8 5.99 1.94 -3.85
CA ARG A 8 6.91 1.88 -5.00
C ARG A 8 8.36 1.95 -4.54
N ARG A 9 8.63 2.77 -3.52
CA ARG A 9 9.97 2.96 -2.96
C ARG A 9 10.22 2.15 -1.69
N MET A 10 9.17 1.55 -1.10
CA MET A 10 9.20 0.84 0.18
C MET A 10 10.39 -0.10 0.35
N SER A 11 10.66 -0.99 -0.60
CA SER A 11 11.79 -1.94 -0.46
C SER A 11 13.11 -1.19 -0.32
N ARG A 12 13.41 -0.31 -1.28
CA ARG A 12 14.65 0.47 -1.30
C ARG A 12 14.80 1.35 -0.05
N ASP A 13 13.72 2.00 0.36
CA ASP A 13 13.75 2.92 1.50
C ASP A 13 13.93 2.15 2.81
N PHE A 14 13.31 0.98 2.96
CA PHE A 14 13.55 0.10 4.10
C PHE A 14 14.94 -0.53 4.09
N ASP A 15 15.49 -0.90 2.94
CA ASP A 15 16.87 -1.42 2.86
C ASP A 15 17.88 -0.36 3.32
N ARG A 16 17.68 0.89 2.89
CA ARG A 16 18.49 2.02 3.35
C ARG A 16 18.32 2.28 4.84
N LEU A 17 17.08 2.29 5.33
CA LEU A 17 16.79 2.51 6.75
C LEU A 17 17.40 1.39 7.62
N LYS A 18 17.23 0.13 7.21
CA LYS A 18 17.79 -1.03 7.90
C LYS A 18 19.30 -0.93 8.03
N LYS A 19 20.00 -0.58 6.94
CA LYS A 19 21.45 -0.34 6.98
C LYS A 19 21.84 0.74 7.99
N GLN A 20 21.10 1.84 8.08
CA GLN A 20 21.37 2.89 9.07
C GLN A 20 21.11 2.41 10.50
N LEU A 21 20.01 1.69 10.74
CA LEU A 21 19.69 1.11 12.04
C LEU A 21 20.76 0.11 12.50
N GLU A 22 21.29 -0.71 11.58
CA GLU A 22 22.38 -1.65 11.85
C GLU A 22 23.66 -0.93 12.31
N THR A 23 24.02 0.22 11.70
CA THR A 23 25.18 1.02 12.18
C THR A 23 24.99 1.55 13.61
N LEU A 24 23.75 1.73 14.03
CA LEU A 24 23.37 2.14 15.38
C LEU A 24 23.12 0.96 16.33
N LYS A 25 23.37 -0.29 15.86
CA LYS A 25 23.10 -1.54 16.60
C LYS A 25 21.62 -1.69 17.00
N ILE A 26 20.71 -1.23 16.13
CA ILE A 26 19.27 -1.38 16.29
C ILE A 26 18.78 -2.43 15.31
N ASP A 27 18.29 -3.55 15.84
CA ASP A 27 17.74 -4.60 15.01
C ASP A 27 16.39 -4.19 14.39
N SER A 28 16.16 -4.61 13.14
CA SER A 28 14.90 -4.34 12.43
C SER A 28 14.49 -5.51 11.56
N ALA A 29 13.18 -5.64 11.31
CA ALA A 29 12.61 -6.72 10.53
C ALA A 29 11.52 -6.21 9.58
N LYS A 30 11.68 -6.48 8.28
CA LYS A 30 10.69 -6.22 7.24
C LYS A 30 9.62 -7.31 7.25
N VAL A 31 8.36 -6.93 7.53
CA VAL A 31 7.25 -7.88 7.62
C VAL A 31 7.01 -8.57 6.27
N GLY A 32 7.01 -9.90 6.27
CA GLY A 32 6.79 -10.73 5.08
C GLY A 32 7.99 -10.83 4.14
N TYR A 33 9.16 -10.33 4.56
CA TYR A 33 10.44 -10.53 3.88
C TYR A 33 11.47 -11.14 4.83
N ASP A 34 11.66 -10.50 6.00
CA ASP A 34 12.57 -10.96 7.05
C ASP A 34 11.85 -11.82 8.10
N THR A 35 10.52 -11.91 8.00
CA THR A 35 9.66 -12.68 8.91
C THR A 35 8.72 -13.56 8.11
N ASP A 36 8.30 -14.68 8.71
CA ASP A 36 7.23 -15.51 8.17
C ASP A 36 5.94 -14.70 7.99
N GLY A 37 5.10 -15.10 7.04
CA GLY A 37 3.90 -14.37 6.66
C GLY A 37 2.92 -14.11 7.82
N SER A 38 2.94 -14.95 8.86
CA SER A 38 2.12 -14.84 10.07
C SER A 38 2.76 -13.97 11.16
N VAL A 39 4.06 -13.70 11.09
CA VAL A 39 4.80 -12.99 12.15
C VAL A 39 4.91 -11.51 11.80
N PHE A 40 4.12 -10.69 12.50
CA PHE A 40 4.14 -9.23 12.35
C PHE A 40 5.22 -8.54 13.20
N ARG A 41 5.53 -9.09 14.39
CA ARG A 41 6.51 -8.53 15.33
C ARG A 41 7.51 -9.59 15.76
N LYS A 42 8.77 -9.15 15.86
CA LYS A 42 9.85 -9.90 16.48
C LYS A 42 10.34 -9.11 17.69
N SER A 43 10.61 -9.80 18.79
CA SER A 43 11.12 -9.17 20.02
C SER A 43 12.43 -8.43 19.75
N ASN A 44 12.64 -7.28 20.40
CA ASN A 44 13.81 -6.41 20.24
C ASN A 44 14.08 -5.90 18.81
N HIS A 45 13.12 -5.99 17.89
CA HIS A 45 13.28 -5.50 16.52
C HIS A 45 12.32 -4.35 16.22
N VAL A 46 12.79 -3.36 15.47
CA VAL A 46 11.93 -2.37 14.83
C VAL A 46 11.18 -3.04 13.67
N THR A 47 9.86 -3.12 13.78
CA THR A 47 9.00 -3.59 12.69
C THR A 47 8.96 -2.58 11.55
N LEU A 48 9.33 -2.99 10.34
CA LEU A 48 9.22 -2.23 9.10
C LEU A 48 8.10 -2.84 8.24
N THR A 49 7.07 -2.05 7.91
CA THR A 49 5.89 -2.57 7.20
C THR A 49 5.28 -1.58 6.21
N GLY A 50 4.64 -2.10 5.17
CA GLY A 50 3.73 -1.30 4.35
C GLY A 50 2.37 -1.11 5.02
N ILE A 51 1.59 -0.14 4.53
CA ILE A 51 0.28 0.22 5.07
C ILE A 51 -0.72 -0.95 5.15
N PHE A 52 -0.76 -1.81 4.12
CA PHE A 52 -1.75 -2.89 4.04
C PHE A 52 -1.56 -3.95 5.14
N ARG A 53 -0.30 -4.25 5.49
CA ARG A 53 0.02 -5.21 6.57
C ARG A 53 -0.08 -4.58 7.96
N ALA A 54 0.01 -3.25 8.05
CA ALA A 54 -0.12 -2.55 9.33
C ALA A 54 -1.56 -2.53 9.86
N LYS A 55 -2.58 -2.84 9.05
CA LYS A 55 -3.98 -2.87 9.49
C LYS A 55 -4.17 -3.87 10.64
N GLY A 56 -4.81 -3.43 11.73
CA GLY A 56 -5.02 -4.24 12.93
C GLY A 56 -3.79 -4.34 13.86
N ASN A 57 -2.66 -3.72 13.50
CA ASN A 57 -1.43 -3.78 14.28
C ASN A 57 -1.03 -2.41 14.84
N GLU A 58 -1.15 -2.22 16.15
CA GLU A 58 -0.91 -0.93 16.82
C GLU A 58 0.37 -0.92 17.66
N ALA A 59 1.11 0.19 17.69
CA ALA A 59 2.35 0.33 18.45
C ALA A 59 2.36 1.63 19.27
N SER A 60 3.11 1.65 20.38
CA SER A 60 3.26 2.85 21.21
C SER A 60 3.86 4.04 20.45
N VAL A 61 4.81 3.75 19.54
CA VAL A 61 5.43 4.74 18.65
C VAL A 61 5.35 4.26 17.21
N VAL A 62 4.82 5.10 16.34
CA VAL A 62 4.73 4.88 14.89
C VAL A 62 5.46 5.98 14.14
N TYR A 63 6.37 5.59 13.26
CA TYR A 63 6.99 6.45 12.28
C TYR A 63 6.32 6.21 10.93
N MET A 64 5.62 7.19 10.39
CA MET A 64 5.15 7.16 9.01
C MET A 64 6.22 7.75 8.10
N ILE A 65 6.63 7.00 7.08
CA ILE A 65 7.58 7.45 6.05
C ILE A 65 6.88 7.59 4.70
N GLY A 66 7.30 8.59 3.92
CA GLY A 66 6.77 8.86 2.58
C GLY A 66 5.58 9.82 2.58
N PHE A 67 5.49 10.74 3.53
CA PHE A 67 4.36 11.67 3.63
C PHE A 67 4.21 12.59 2.40
N GLU A 68 5.26 12.74 1.58
CA GLU A 68 5.18 13.43 0.28
C GLU A 68 4.31 12.74 -0.78
N GLU A 69 3.97 11.46 -0.58
CA GLU A 69 3.06 10.75 -1.47
C GLU A 69 1.60 11.07 -1.17
N ILE A 70 1.29 11.70 -0.02
CA ILE A 70 -0.08 12.06 0.33
C ILE A 70 -0.51 13.29 -0.45
N GLY A 71 -1.55 13.13 -1.28
CA GLY A 71 -2.07 14.17 -2.15
C GLY A 71 -1.24 14.42 -3.40
N LYS A 72 -0.42 13.45 -3.78
CA LYS A 72 0.39 13.49 -5.00
C LYS A 72 -0.45 13.27 -6.25
N ASN A 73 -1.47 12.41 -6.16
CA ASN A 73 -2.37 12.13 -7.26
C ASN A 73 -3.78 12.60 -6.91
N THR A 74 -4.27 13.63 -7.62
CA THR A 74 -5.61 14.19 -7.42
C THR A 74 -6.72 13.15 -7.61
N ASN A 75 -6.53 12.17 -8.50
CA ASN A 75 -7.50 11.10 -8.73
C ASN A 75 -7.52 10.07 -7.60
N LEU A 76 -6.45 9.96 -6.82
CA LEU A 76 -6.31 9.02 -5.70
C LEU A 76 -6.29 9.71 -4.34
N ILE A 77 -6.62 11.00 -4.27
CA ILE A 77 -6.51 11.81 -3.06
C ILE A 77 -7.21 11.16 -1.87
N VAL A 78 -8.43 10.64 -2.05
CA VAL A 78 -9.20 9.97 -1.00
C VAL A 78 -8.47 8.70 -0.51
N GLN A 79 -7.93 7.91 -1.43
CA GLN A 79 -7.19 6.70 -1.08
C GLN A 79 -5.88 7.02 -0.35
N GLU A 80 -5.10 7.99 -0.84
CA GLU A 80 -3.85 8.43 -0.22
C GLU A 80 -4.09 8.97 1.19
N ARG A 81 -5.13 9.80 1.38
CA ARG A 81 -5.53 10.31 2.71
C ARG A 81 -5.99 9.20 3.64
N ASN A 82 -6.76 8.23 3.16
CA ASN A 82 -7.17 7.07 3.95
C ASN A 82 -5.99 6.20 4.38
N GLN A 83 -4.97 6.05 3.53
CA GLN A 83 -3.73 5.37 3.89
C GLN A 83 -2.98 6.13 4.99
N ALA A 84 -2.87 7.45 4.86
CA ALA A 84 -2.25 8.30 5.89
C ALA A 84 -3.01 8.18 7.22
N PHE A 85 -4.34 8.32 7.22
CA PHE A 85 -5.18 8.14 8.40
C PHE A 85 -5.01 6.76 9.03
N THR A 86 -5.02 5.70 8.22
CA THR A 86 -4.83 4.33 8.70
C THR A 86 -3.47 4.15 9.37
N ALA A 87 -2.39 4.74 8.84
CA ALA A 87 -1.07 4.65 9.45
C ALA A 87 -0.97 5.48 10.73
N MET A 88 -1.53 6.69 10.77
CA MET A 88 -1.55 7.54 11.96
C MET A 88 -2.29 6.87 13.12
N THR A 89 -3.45 6.26 12.84
CA THR A 89 -4.27 5.53 13.83
C THR A 89 -3.69 4.18 14.25
N ARG A 90 -2.46 3.83 13.87
CA ARG A 90 -1.72 2.72 14.48
C ARG A 90 -0.90 3.14 15.70
N ALA A 91 -0.73 4.45 15.91
CA ALA A 91 -0.03 4.97 17.08
C ALA A 91 -0.95 4.94 18.31
N ARG A 92 -0.49 4.34 19.40
CA ARG A 92 -1.14 4.44 20.72
C ARG A 92 -0.61 5.59 21.57
N GLY A 93 0.55 6.15 21.21
CA GLY A 93 1.17 7.28 21.89
C GLY A 93 1.73 8.27 20.86
N TRP A 94 2.93 8.02 20.37
CA TRP A 94 3.61 8.95 19.46
C TRP A 94 3.41 8.57 17.99
N CYS A 95 2.93 9.53 17.21
CA CYS A 95 2.88 9.45 15.75
C CYS A 95 3.89 10.45 15.16
N ILE A 96 4.88 9.95 14.44
CA ILE A 96 5.97 10.74 13.87
C ILE A 96 5.85 10.66 12.35
N LEU A 97 5.60 11.79 11.71
CA LEU A 97 5.42 11.90 10.28
C LEU A 97 6.73 12.37 9.62
N THR A 98 7.16 11.70 8.55
CA THR A 98 8.36 12.06 7.79
C THR A 98 8.07 12.10 6.30
N GLY A 99 8.66 13.08 5.61
CA GLY A 99 8.50 13.21 4.16
C GLY A 99 9.57 14.12 3.55
N ILE A 100 9.73 14.02 2.24
CA ILE A 100 10.83 14.66 1.50
C ILE A 100 10.29 15.70 0.51
N GLY A 101 10.94 16.87 0.48
CA GLY A 101 10.74 17.89 -0.55
C GLY A 101 9.48 18.74 -0.39
N ASN A 102 9.16 19.51 -1.43
CA ASN A 102 8.09 20.52 -1.39
C ASN A 102 6.70 19.94 -1.19
N ARG A 103 6.43 18.73 -1.72
CA ARG A 103 5.15 18.05 -1.52
C ARG A 103 4.90 17.72 -0.06
N ALA A 104 5.89 17.15 0.63
CA ALA A 104 5.78 16.92 2.07
C ALA A 104 5.53 18.23 2.83
N ARG A 105 6.20 19.33 2.46
CA ARG A 105 6.01 20.64 3.09
C ARG A 105 4.56 21.12 3.02
N THR A 106 3.87 20.92 1.90
CA THR A 106 2.44 21.24 1.77
C THR A 106 1.60 20.43 2.74
N SER A 107 1.79 19.11 2.80
CA SER A 107 1.05 18.23 3.71
C SER A 107 1.36 18.53 5.19
N PHE A 108 2.61 18.86 5.51
CA PHE A 108 2.98 19.30 6.87
C PHE A 108 2.39 20.64 7.25
N LYS A 109 2.26 21.58 6.31
CA LYS A 109 1.59 22.87 6.57
C LYS A 109 0.14 22.64 6.98
N GLU A 110 -0.57 21.73 6.30
CA GLU A 110 -1.94 21.36 6.66
C GLU A 110 -2.03 20.77 8.07
N VAL A 111 -1.16 19.81 8.40
CA VAL A 111 -1.08 19.23 9.76
C VAL A 111 -0.80 20.31 10.80
N ASN A 112 0.18 21.19 10.55
CA ASN A 112 0.54 22.26 11.49
C ASN A 112 -0.60 23.27 11.69
N ASN A 113 -1.36 23.59 10.64
CA ASN A 113 -2.54 24.45 10.76
C ASN A 113 -3.60 23.80 11.66
N ILE A 114 -3.85 22.50 11.49
CA ILE A 114 -4.79 21.74 12.34
C ILE A 114 -4.30 21.72 13.79
N LEU A 115 -3.00 21.50 14.02
CA LEU A 115 -2.42 21.50 15.36
C LEU A 115 -2.46 22.87 16.04
N ALA A 116 -2.36 23.96 15.26
CA ALA A 116 -2.46 25.32 15.79
C ALA A 116 -3.90 25.67 16.24
N SER A 117 -4.91 25.03 15.65
CA SER A 117 -6.34 25.24 15.95
C SER A 117 -7.04 23.93 16.35
N TYR A 118 -6.36 23.09 17.13
CA TYR A 118 -6.83 21.71 17.40
C TYR A 118 -8.17 21.63 18.17
N GLN A 119 -8.60 22.71 18.80
CA GLN A 119 -9.89 22.81 19.49
C GLN A 119 -11.07 22.97 18.51
N GLU A 120 -10.83 23.63 17.37
CA GLU A 120 -11.85 23.89 16.35
C GLU A 120 -11.25 23.67 14.96
N VAL A 121 -11.53 22.49 14.39
CA VAL A 121 -11.04 22.12 13.06
C VAL A 121 -12.08 22.50 12.01
N THR A 122 -11.80 23.57 11.28
CA THR A 122 -12.60 24.00 10.12
C THR A 122 -11.99 23.46 8.83
N PHE A 123 -12.80 22.80 8.01
CA PHE A 123 -12.40 22.37 6.67
C PHE A 123 -13.55 22.54 5.69
N THR A 124 -13.21 22.77 4.43
CA THR A 124 -14.19 22.84 3.35
C THR A 124 -14.66 21.43 3.01
N VAL A 125 -15.94 21.15 3.23
CA VAL A 125 -16.55 19.90 2.79
C VAL A 125 -16.66 19.92 1.27
N PRO A 126 -16.13 18.91 0.55
CA PRO A 126 -16.32 18.83 -0.90
C PRO A 126 -17.79 18.65 -1.25
N GLU A 127 -18.22 19.19 -2.40
CA GLU A 127 -19.58 19.00 -2.90
C GLU A 127 -19.94 17.49 -2.99
N PRO A 128 -21.16 17.07 -2.58
CA PRO A 128 -21.56 15.66 -2.58
C PRO A 128 -21.36 14.95 -3.93
N GLU A 129 -21.63 15.65 -5.04
CA GLU A 129 -21.41 15.14 -6.40
C GLU A 129 -19.94 14.86 -6.68
N THR A 130 -19.03 15.68 -6.15
CA THR A 130 -17.58 15.48 -6.28
C THR A 130 -17.13 14.26 -5.47
N ILE A 131 -17.72 14.04 -4.29
CA ILE A 131 -17.46 12.85 -3.48
C ILE A 131 -17.91 11.59 -4.23
N GLN A 132 -19.14 11.58 -4.74
CA GLN A 132 -19.68 10.45 -5.50
C GLN A 132 -18.81 10.15 -6.73
N ARG A 133 -18.47 11.16 -7.52
CA ARG A 133 -17.59 11.02 -8.69
C ARG A 133 -16.22 10.45 -8.32
N ASN A 134 -15.64 10.87 -7.20
CA ASN A 134 -14.36 10.34 -6.73
C ASN A 134 -14.47 8.87 -6.31
N LEU A 135 -15.57 8.47 -5.66
CA LEU A 135 -15.83 7.08 -5.30
C LEU A 135 -16.03 6.21 -6.56
N ASP A 136 -16.82 6.67 -7.52
CA ASP A 136 -17.04 5.97 -8.79
C ASP A 136 -15.74 5.79 -9.58
N ASN A 137 -14.91 6.84 -9.64
CA ASN A 137 -13.58 6.78 -10.26
C ASN A 137 -12.68 5.73 -9.60
N LEU A 138 -12.68 5.67 -8.25
CA LEU A 138 -11.92 4.66 -7.50
C LEU A 138 -12.41 3.24 -7.81
N GLU A 139 -13.72 3.03 -7.89
CA GLU A 139 -14.29 1.72 -8.26
C GLU A 139 -13.94 1.33 -9.69
N TYR A 140 -14.03 2.29 -10.62
CA TYR A 140 -13.65 2.11 -12.00
C TYR A 140 -12.17 1.74 -12.14
N GLU A 141 -11.27 2.43 -11.44
CA GLU A 141 -9.84 2.09 -11.46
C GLU A 141 -9.56 0.71 -10.85
N LYS A 142 -10.21 0.35 -9.74
CA LYS A 142 -10.11 -1.00 -9.17
C LYS A 142 -10.57 -2.07 -10.17
N ARG A 143 -11.68 -1.82 -10.88
CA ARG A 143 -12.18 -2.72 -11.94
C ARG A 143 -11.16 -2.85 -13.07
N ARG A 144 -10.65 -1.74 -13.60
CA ARG A 144 -9.62 -1.76 -14.66
C ARG A 144 -8.35 -2.49 -14.23
N ASN A 145 -7.86 -2.25 -13.02
CA ASN A 145 -6.65 -2.90 -12.51
C ASN A 145 -6.84 -4.42 -12.34
N ARG A 146 -8.03 -4.87 -11.92
CA ARG A 146 -8.38 -6.30 -11.89
C ARG A 146 -8.36 -6.91 -13.30
N ILE A 147 -8.98 -6.24 -14.27
CA ILE A 147 -8.99 -6.69 -15.67
C ILE A 147 -7.56 -6.75 -16.23
N LYS A 148 -6.74 -5.73 -15.97
CA LYS A 148 -5.35 -5.68 -16.41
C LYS A 148 -4.54 -6.86 -15.85
N LYS A 149 -4.64 -7.12 -14.54
CA LYS A 149 -3.98 -8.27 -13.90
C LYS A 149 -4.45 -9.61 -14.47
N ALA A 150 -5.75 -9.76 -14.74
CA ALA A 150 -6.29 -10.96 -15.35
C ALA A 150 -5.70 -11.19 -16.76
N LYS A 151 -5.58 -10.12 -17.57
CA LYS A 151 -4.92 -10.19 -18.89
C LYS A 151 -3.44 -10.54 -18.79
N GLU A 152 -2.71 -9.94 -17.85
CA GLU A 152 -1.30 -10.27 -17.63
C GLU A 152 -1.10 -11.73 -17.21
N LEU A 153 -1.95 -12.24 -16.31
CA LEU A 153 -1.94 -13.65 -15.92
C LEU A 153 -2.23 -14.57 -17.11
N PHE A 154 -3.23 -14.22 -17.93
CA PHE A 154 -3.59 -14.98 -19.11
C PHE A 154 -2.43 -15.05 -20.11
N ASN A 155 -1.79 -13.92 -20.42
CA ASN A 155 -0.63 -13.88 -21.31
C ASN A 155 0.56 -14.69 -20.76
N ASN A 156 0.77 -14.69 -19.43
CA ASN A 156 1.82 -15.51 -18.82
C ASN A 156 1.50 -17.01 -18.91
N LEU A 157 0.23 -17.40 -18.74
CA LEU A 157 -0.22 -18.78 -18.93
C LEU A 157 -0.03 -19.23 -20.38
N GLU A 158 -0.36 -18.39 -21.37
CA GLU A 158 -0.12 -18.70 -22.78
C GLU A 158 1.36 -18.96 -23.08
N LYS A 159 2.26 -18.17 -22.51
CA LYS A 159 3.72 -18.39 -22.65
C LYS A 159 4.16 -19.71 -22.02
N LEU A 160 3.73 -19.98 -20.79
CA LEU A 160 4.02 -21.25 -20.10
C LEU A 160 3.54 -22.45 -20.90
N LEU A 161 2.34 -22.40 -21.48
CA LEU A 161 1.81 -23.48 -22.33
C LEU A 161 2.62 -23.71 -23.60
N ALA A 162 3.23 -22.66 -24.16
CA ALA A 162 4.09 -22.76 -25.34
C ALA A 162 5.46 -23.41 -25.03
N GLU A 163 5.92 -23.32 -23.78
CA GLU A 163 7.19 -23.89 -23.31
C GLU A 163 7.06 -25.35 -22.82
N ILE A 164 5.84 -25.90 -22.73
CA ILE A 164 5.63 -27.30 -22.35
C ILE A 164 5.95 -28.22 -23.53
N ASP A 165 7.04 -28.99 -23.40
CA ASP A 165 7.46 -30.01 -24.36
C ASP A 165 6.61 -31.29 -24.32
N ASP A 166 5.84 -31.51 -23.24
CA ASP A 166 4.91 -32.65 -23.09
C ASP A 166 3.57 -32.40 -23.79
N PRO A 167 3.26 -33.11 -24.90
CA PRO A 167 2.03 -32.89 -25.67
C PRO A 167 0.75 -33.29 -24.92
N GLU A 168 0.80 -34.28 -24.02
CA GLU A 168 -0.37 -34.72 -23.25
C GLU A 168 -0.74 -33.67 -22.20
N LEU A 169 0.27 -33.16 -21.48
CA LEU A 169 0.05 -32.14 -20.47
C LEU A 169 -0.48 -30.84 -21.11
N ARG A 170 0.10 -30.45 -22.26
CA ARG A 170 -0.32 -29.27 -23.03
C ARG A 170 -1.78 -29.40 -23.52
N ASN A 171 -2.17 -30.56 -24.05
CA ASN A 171 -3.55 -30.79 -24.50
C ASN A 171 -4.55 -30.78 -23.33
N LYS A 172 -4.23 -31.45 -22.22
CA LYS A 172 -5.08 -31.49 -21.02
C LYS A 172 -5.31 -30.11 -20.41
N MET A 173 -4.28 -29.27 -20.37
CA MET A 173 -4.41 -27.88 -19.91
C MET A 173 -5.22 -27.01 -20.89
N SER A 174 -5.01 -27.19 -22.20
CA SER A 174 -5.75 -26.47 -23.24
C SER A 174 -7.26 -26.78 -23.19
N GLU A 175 -7.64 -28.03 -22.93
CA GLU A 175 -9.05 -28.41 -22.77
C GLU A 175 -9.69 -27.82 -21.52
N LYS A 176 -8.99 -27.84 -20.37
CA LYS A 176 -9.51 -27.21 -19.13
C LYS A 176 -9.71 -25.70 -19.29
N LEU A 177 -8.84 -25.02 -20.03
CA LEU A 177 -8.99 -23.58 -20.32
C LEU A 177 -10.20 -23.29 -21.22
N LYS A 178 -10.50 -24.17 -22.20
CA LYS A 178 -11.69 -24.07 -23.06
C LYS A 178 -12.98 -24.47 -22.35
N GLY A 179 -12.92 -25.38 -21.38
CA GLY A 179 -14.08 -25.82 -20.59
C GLY A 179 -14.66 -24.71 -19.70
N ASN A 180 -13.80 -23.94 -19.03
CA ASN A 180 -14.23 -22.89 -18.10
C ASN A 180 -14.76 -21.61 -18.77
N THR A 181 -14.58 -21.43 -20.08
CA THR A 181 -15.08 -20.23 -20.80
C THR A 181 -16.58 -20.32 -21.11
N LYS A 182 -17.19 -21.52 -21.03
CA LYS A 182 -18.62 -21.72 -21.32
C LYS A 182 -19.54 -21.49 -20.13
N GLU A 183 -19.05 -21.55 -18.89
CA GLU A 183 -19.89 -21.46 -17.68
C GLU A 183 -20.05 -20.04 -17.12
N THR A 184 -19.30 -19.05 -17.61
CA THR A 184 -19.39 -17.65 -17.13
C THR A 184 -20.17 -16.72 -18.06
N GLY A 185 -21.00 -17.28 -18.94
CA GLY A 185 -21.79 -16.55 -19.93
C GLY A 185 -23.28 -16.85 -19.84
N GLU A 186 -23.88 -16.74 -18.66
CA GLU A 186 -25.32 -16.55 -18.44
C GLU A 186 -25.54 -15.43 -17.43
#